data_AF-A0A2N5A252-F1
#
_entry.id   AF-A0A2N5A252-F1
#
_cell.length_a   1.000
_cell.length_b   1.000
_cell.length_c   1.000
_cell.angle_alpha   90.00
_cell.angle_beta   90.00
_cell.angle_gamma   90.00
#
_symmetry.space_group_name_H-M   'P 1'
#
loop_
_entity.id
_entity.type
_entity.pdbx_description
1 polymer ?
#
loop_
_entity_poly.entity_id
_entity_poly.type
_entity_poly.pdbx_seq_one_letter_code
_entity_poly.pdbx_strand_id
1 'polypeptide(L)'
;RWLMRLLMARVSEQYGKNEMALHLLAELDSRAREMTLEQWKPELIFEVKARRLRLLRGKAGRSEAEKNRLLPEMESLLAGLIALDPARAAVLCA
;
A
#
# COMPACT_ATOMS: atom_id res chain seq x y z
N ARG A 1 -14.32 -7.08 10.15
CA ARG A 1 -14.04 -5.62 10.26
C ARG A 1 -12.95 -5.11 9.30
N TRP A 2 -12.14 -5.97 8.67
CA TRP A 2 -11.06 -5.57 7.75
C TRP A 2 -11.57 -4.82 6.50
N LEU A 3 -12.61 -5.36 5.83
CA LEU A 3 -13.21 -4.72 4.65
C LEU A 3 -13.77 -3.31 4.92
N MET A 4 -14.33 -3.08 6.11
CA MET A 4 -14.81 -1.75 6.51
C MET A 4 -13.64 -0.75 6.62
N ARG A 5 -12.51 -1.17 7.18
CA ARG A 5 -11.29 -0.35 7.23
C ARG A 5 -10.70 -0.10 5.85
N LEU A 6 -10.77 -1.07 4.94
CA LEU A 6 -10.38 -0.86 3.53
C LEU A 6 -11.27 0.19 2.86
N LEU A 7 -12.58 0.16 3.10
CA LEU A 7 -13.49 1.21 2.62
C LEU A 7 -13.10 2.59 3.17
N MET A 8 -12.81 2.69 4.47
CA MET A 8 -12.35 3.94 5.09
C MET A 8 -11.04 4.44 4.47
N ALA A 9 -10.10 3.55 4.17
CA ALA A 9 -8.85 3.90 3.51
C ALA A 9 -9.10 4.47 2.10
N ARG A 10 -9.95 3.82 1.30
CA ARG A 10 -10.33 4.27 -0.04
C ARG A 10 -11.00 5.64 -0.02
N VAL A 11 -11.95 5.86 0.90
CA VAL A 11 -12.63 7.15 1.05
C VAL A 11 -11.62 8.23 1.49
N SER A 12 -10.76 7.92 2.46
CA SER A 12 -9.73 8.88 2.92
C SER A 12 -8.82 9.30 1.77
N GLU A 13 -8.36 8.35 0.95
CA GLU A 13 -7.55 8.63 -0.24
C GLU A 13 -8.31 9.47 -1.28
N GLN A 14 -9.56 9.12 -1.57
CA GLN A 14 -10.39 9.84 -2.56
C GLN A 14 -10.61 11.31 -2.20
N TYR A 15 -10.72 11.64 -0.91
CA TYR A 15 -10.91 13.00 -0.42
C TYR A 15 -9.61 13.69 0.02
N GLY A 16 -8.44 13.19 -0.44
CA GLY A 16 -7.14 13.81 -0.23
C GLY A 16 -6.61 13.74 1.21
N LYS A 17 -7.23 12.94 2.09
CA LYS A 17 -6.75 12.69 3.46
C LYS A 17 -5.63 11.63 3.43
N ASN A 18 -4.56 11.92 2.71
CA ASN A 18 -3.51 10.96 2.36
C ASN A 18 -2.78 10.37 3.57
N GLU A 19 -2.52 11.16 4.61
CA GLU A 19 -1.89 10.63 5.84
C GLU A 19 -2.81 9.63 6.55
N MET A 20 -4.11 9.93 6.65
CA MET A 20 -5.09 8.99 7.22
C MET A 20 -5.19 7.72 6.39
N ALA A 21 -5.21 7.84 5.06
CA ALA A 21 -5.19 6.69 4.16
C ALA A 21 -3.93 5.83 4.37
N LEU A 22 -2.75 6.45 4.48
CA LEU A 22 -1.49 5.74 4.77
C LEU A 22 -1.55 4.97 6.09
N HIS A 23 -2.04 5.59 7.17
CA HIS A 23 -2.19 4.93 8.47
C HIS A 23 -3.16 3.75 8.40
N LEU A 24 -4.33 3.91 7.78
CA LEU A 24 -5.31 2.83 7.63
C LEU A 24 -4.76 1.68 6.79
N LEU A 25 -4.08 1.97 5.68
CA LEU A 25 -3.49 0.94 4.82
C LEU A 25 -2.34 0.19 5.52
N ALA A 26 -1.54 0.88 6.34
CA ALA A 26 -0.50 0.22 7.14
C ALA A 26 -1.09 -0.75 8.18
N GLU A 27 -2.19 -0.37 8.85
CA GLU A 27 -2.94 -1.27 9.76
C GLU A 27 -3.54 -2.48 9.01
N LEU A 28 -4.02 -2.28 7.78
CA LEU A 28 -4.59 -3.36 6.97
C LEU A 28 -3.52 -4.37 6.53
N ASP A 29 -2.34 -3.89 6.15
CA ASP A 29 -1.20 -4.71 5.70
C ASP A 29 -0.61 -5.56 6.85
N SER A 30 -0.52 -5.01 8.07
CA SER A 30 -0.06 -5.78 9.23
C SER A 30 -1.03 -6.89 9.61
N ARG A 31 -2.34 -6.58 9.67
CA ARG A 31 -3.38 -7.57 10.00
C ARG A 31 -3.61 -8.62 8.94
N ALA A 32 -3.30 -8.32 7.67
CA ALA A 32 -3.42 -9.28 6.58
C ALA A 32 -2.59 -10.55 6.83
N ARG A 33 -1.39 -10.36 7.40
CA ARG A 33 -0.47 -11.45 7.75
C ARG A 33 -1.04 -12.37 8.82
N GLU A 34 -1.74 -11.81 9.81
CA GLU A 34 -2.38 -12.57 10.89
C GLU A 34 -3.58 -13.40 10.40
N MET A 35 -4.24 -12.96 9.32
CA MET A 35 -5.48 -13.56 8.81
C MET A 35 -5.27 -14.48 7.60
N THR A 36 -4.00 -14.80 7.25
CA THR A 36 -3.60 -15.54 6.04
C THR A 36 -4.27 -15.04 4.75
N LEU A 37 -4.60 -13.74 4.70
CA LEU A 37 -5.44 -13.17 3.65
C LEU A 37 -4.78 -13.25 2.27
N GLU A 38 -3.44 -13.27 2.25
CA GLU A 38 -2.64 -13.47 1.04
C GLU A 38 -2.96 -14.78 0.32
N GLN A 39 -3.39 -15.83 1.04
CA GLN A 39 -3.75 -17.13 0.46
C GLN A 39 -5.19 -17.16 -0.07
N TRP A 40 -6.09 -16.44 0.62
CA TRP A 40 -7.54 -16.50 0.32
C TRP A 40 -8.03 -15.42 -0.64
N LYS A 41 -7.44 -14.22 -0.55
CA LYS A 41 -7.80 -13.03 -1.33
C LYS A 41 -6.55 -12.17 -1.62
N PRO A 42 -5.58 -12.69 -2.40
CA PRO A 42 -4.36 -11.96 -2.74
C PRO A 42 -4.64 -10.61 -3.41
N GLU A 43 -5.79 -10.46 -4.10
CA GLU A 43 -6.18 -9.23 -4.78
C GLU A 43 -6.41 -8.06 -3.81
N LEU A 44 -6.92 -8.35 -2.60
CA LEU A 44 -7.16 -7.35 -1.57
C LEU A 44 -5.85 -6.83 -0.99
N ILE A 45 -4.87 -7.72 -0.78
CA ILE A 45 -3.55 -7.33 -0.27
C ILE A 45 -2.75 -6.60 -1.35
N PHE A 46 -2.86 -7.05 -2.60
CA PHE A 46 -2.30 -6.32 -3.73
C PHE A 46 -2.81 -4.87 -3.76
N GLU A 47 -4.12 -4.67 -3.62
CA GLU A 47 -4.68 -3.32 -3.57
C GLU A 47 -4.12 -2.48 -2.41
N VAL A 48 -4.04 -3.04 -1.20
CA VAL A 48 -3.53 -2.33 -0.04
C VAL A 48 -2.08 -1.89 -0.26
N LYS A 49 -1.21 -2.79 -0.71
CA LYS A 49 0.20 -2.48 -0.97
C LYS A 49 0.37 -1.49 -2.12
N ALA A 50 -0.39 -1.65 -3.21
CA ALA A 50 -0.32 -0.76 -4.37
C ALA A 50 -0.76 0.67 -4.04
N ARG A 51 -1.83 0.84 -3.25
CA ARG A 51 -2.28 2.15 -2.79
C ARG A 51 -1.25 2.80 -1.85
N ARG A 52 -0.64 2.06 -0.92
CA ARG A 52 0.45 2.58 -0.08
C ARG A 52 1.62 3.05 -0.93
N LEU A 53 2.09 2.22 -1.87
CA LEU A 53 3.20 2.57 -2.75
C LEU A 53 2.92 3.87 -3.51
N ARG A 54 1.71 4.03 -4.06
CA ARG A 54 1.29 5.26 -4.75
C ARG A 54 1.33 6.48 -3.83
N LEU A 55 0.77 6.38 -2.63
CA LEU A 55 0.73 7.48 -1.67
C LEU A 55 2.14 7.86 -1.18
N LEU A 56 3.00 6.88 -0.92
CA LEU A 56 4.38 7.11 -0.53
C LEU A 56 5.20 7.76 -1.64
N ARG A 57 5.02 7.36 -2.91
CA ARG A 57 5.64 8.03 -4.06
C ARG A 57 5.21 9.50 -4.15
N GLY A 58 3.91 9.78 -3.97
CA GLY A 58 3.39 11.14 -3.93
C GLY A 58 3.96 11.99 -2.78
N LYS A 59 4.26 11.36 -1.63
CA LYS A 59 4.91 12.01 -0.48
C LYS A 59 6.40 12.25 -0.71
N ALA A 60 7.11 11.26 -1.25
CA ALA A 60 8.53 11.33 -1.57
C ALA A 60 8.86 12.43 -2.58
N GLY A 61 7.94 12.75 -3.51
CA GLY A 61 8.11 13.83 -4.47
C GLY A 61 8.17 15.25 -3.87
N ARG A 62 7.96 15.42 -2.55
CA ARG A 62 7.94 16.72 -1.88
C ARG A 62 9.30 17.16 -1.32
N SER A 63 10.21 16.22 -1.05
CA SER A 63 11.52 16.49 -0.46
C SER A 63 12.48 15.32 -0.67
N GLU A 64 13.74 15.60 -1.03
CA GLU A 64 14.79 14.55 -1.13
C GLU A 64 15.06 13.86 0.22
N ALA A 65 14.91 14.59 1.34
CA ALA A 65 15.03 13.98 2.67
C ALA A 65 13.90 12.96 2.93
N GLU A 66 12.66 13.29 2.53
CA GLU A 66 11.53 12.35 2.63
C GLU A 66 11.71 11.17 1.68
N LYS A 67 12.16 11.42 0.45
CA LYS A 67 12.43 10.37 -0.53
C LYS A 67 13.42 9.33 -0.01
N ASN A 68 14.57 9.78 0.52
CA ASN A 68 15.58 8.87 1.08
C ASN A 68 15.03 8.09 2.29
N ARG A 69 14.20 8.74 3.13
CA ARG A 69 13.57 8.08 4.28
C ARG A 69 12.53 7.03 3.88
N LEU A 70 11.78 7.27 2.81
CA LEU A 70 10.66 6.42 2.36
C LEU A 70 11.10 5.32 1.40
N LEU A 71 12.26 5.44 0.77
CA LEU A 71 12.76 4.49 -0.23
C LEU A 71 12.73 3.02 0.24
N PRO A 72 13.22 2.67 1.45
CA PRO A 72 13.21 1.28 1.90
C PRO A 72 11.81 0.69 2.03
N GLU A 73 10.84 1.50 2.47
CA GLU A 73 9.44 1.07 2.59
C GLU A 73 8.81 0.86 1.20
N MET A 74 9.11 1.75 0.25
CA MET A 74 8.64 1.63 -1.13
C MET A 74 9.21 0.37 -1.82
N GLU A 75 10.49 0.06 -1.62
CA GLU A 75 11.13 -1.14 -2.15
C GLU A 75 10.52 -2.42 -1.55
N SER A 76 10.28 -2.43 -0.24
CA SER A 76 9.62 -3.55 0.43
C SER A 76 8.19 -3.79 -0.08
N LEU A 77 7.42 -2.72 -0.31
CA LEU A 77 6.08 -2.82 -0.88
C LEU A 77 6.12 -3.33 -2.32
N LEU A 78 7.06 -2.85 -3.14
CA LEU A 78 7.21 -3.30 -4.52
C LEU A 78 7.59 -4.79 -4.58
N ALA A 79 8.54 -5.24 -3.75
CA ALA A 79 8.90 -6.65 -3.64
C ALA A 79 7.69 -7.50 -3.24
N GLY A 80 6.88 -7.03 -2.27
CA GLY A 80 5.65 -7.70 -1.87
C GLY A 80 4.59 -7.76 -2.97
N LEU A 81 4.47 -6.73 -3.80
CA LEU A 81 3.56 -6.72 -4.95
C LEU A 81 4.01 -7.71 -6.03
N ILE A 82 5.31 -7.76 -6.33
CA ILE A 82 5.90 -8.72 -7.28
C ILE A 82 5.66 -10.16 -6.80
N ALA A 83 5.83 -10.43 -5.50
CA ALA A 83 5.58 -11.75 -4.93
C ALA A 83 4.11 -12.19 -5.03
N LEU A 84 3.16 -11.24 -4.97
CA LEU A 84 1.73 -11.52 -5.10
C LEU A 84 1.30 -11.73 -6.56
N ASP A 85 1.72 -10.84 -7.46
CA ASP A 85 1.38 -10.91 -8.87
C ASP A 85 2.41 -10.10 -9.71
N PRO A 86 3.40 -10.77 -10.32
CA PRO A 86 4.42 -10.11 -11.13
C PRO A 86 3.85 -9.35 -12.33
N ALA A 87 2.80 -9.88 -12.97
CA ALA A 87 2.21 -9.28 -14.17
C ALA A 87 1.51 -7.95 -13.81
N ARG A 88 0.75 -7.92 -12.72
CA ARG A 88 0.14 -6.69 -12.21
C ARG A 88 1.17 -5.73 -11.60
N ALA A 89 2.25 -6.24 -11.01
CA ALA A 89 3.29 -5.40 -10.43
C ALA A 89 4.15 -4.70 -11.49
N ALA A 90 4.35 -5.30 -12.67
CA ALA A 90 5.20 -4.76 -13.73
C ALA A 90 4.80 -3.32 -14.15
N VAL A 91 3.51 -2.99 -14.18
CA VAL A 91 3.03 -1.63 -14.51
C VAL A 91 3.29 -0.61 -13.41
N LEU A 92 3.67 -1.05 -12.21
CA LEU A 92 4.01 -0.21 -11.07
C LEU A 92 5.52 0.03 -10.94
N CYS A 93 6.36 -0.68 -11.70
CA CYS A 93 7.82 -0.54 -11.65
C CYS A 93 8.36 0.71 -12.37
N ALA A 94 7.49 1.45 -13.08
CA ALA A 94 7.81 2.70 -13.77
C ALA A 94 7.81 3.92 -12.83
#